data_AF-A0A563VZ29-F1
#
_entry.id   AF-A0A563VZ29-F1
#
_cell.length_a   1.000
_cell.length_b   1.000
_cell.length_c   1.000
_cell.angle_alpha   90.00
_cell.angle_beta   90.00
_cell.angle_gamma   90.00
#
_symmetry.space_group_name_H-M   'P 1'
#
loop_
_entity.id
_entity.type
_entity.pdbx_description
1 polymer ?
#
loop_
_entity_poly.entity_id
_entity_poly.type
_entity_poly.pdbx_seq_one_letter_code
_entity_poly.pdbx_strand_id
1 'polypeptide(L)'
;MAIKIEKIKELSIIKLKPIIEDSRNQGFLFVQRLVDNWIDQKNCFDQKGEVLLIAKDADRFIGLCGLNIDPFVKHLGEQDLS
;
A
#
# COMPACT_ATOMS: atom_id res chain seq x y z
N MET A 1 5.31 -7.47 22.72
CA MET A 1 4.72 -6.91 21.48
C MET A 1 4.97 -7.89 20.35
N ALA A 2 3.92 -8.37 19.70
CA ALA A 2 4.02 -9.28 18.56
C ALA A 2 3.41 -8.59 17.35
N ILE A 3 4.27 -8.01 16.52
CA ILE A 3 3.85 -7.32 15.30
C ILE A 3 3.57 -8.37 14.23
N LYS A 4 2.39 -8.31 13.62
CA LYS A 4 2.03 -9.13 12.46
C LYS A 4 2.02 -8.27 11.21
N ILE A 5 2.59 -8.81 10.13
CA ILE A 5 2.51 -8.22 8.80
C ILE A 5 1.57 -9.10 8.00
N GLU A 6 0.55 -8.50 7.39
CA GLU A 6 -0.40 -9.21 6.54
C GLU A 6 -0.64 -8.46 5.24
N LYS A 7 -0.88 -9.23 4.17
CA LYS A 7 -1.42 -8.71 2.92
C LYS A 7 -2.89 -8.41 3.12
N ILE A 8 -3.31 -7.20 2.74
CA ILE A 8 -4.71 -6.79 2.78
C ILE A 8 -5.24 -6.53 1.36
N LYS A 9 -6.53 -6.79 1.19
CA LYS A 9 -7.28 -6.41 -0.02
C LYS A 9 -8.30 -5.31 0.27
N GLU A 10 -8.59 -5.07 1.54
CA GLU A 10 -9.56 -4.08 1.99
C GLU A 10 -8.87 -3.13 2.98
N LEU A 11 -9.11 -1.83 2.79
CA LEU A 11 -8.50 -0.78 3.58
C LEU A 11 -9.52 -0.15 4.51
N SER A 12 -9.30 -0.26 5.82
CA SER A 12 -10.13 0.43 6.81
C SER A 12 -9.57 1.83 7.08
N ILE A 13 -10.19 2.85 6.48
CA ILE A 13 -9.80 4.25 6.67
C ILE A 13 -9.90 4.67 8.15
N ILE A 14 -10.89 4.16 8.87
CA ILE A 14 -11.05 4.41 10.31
C ILE A 14 -9.82 3.92 11.09
N LYS A 15 -9.34 2.72 10.81
CA LYS A 15 -8.14 2.16 11.47
C LYS A 15 -6.85 2.85 11.04
N LEU A 16 -6.81 3.45 9.85
CA LEU A 16 -5.66 4.21 9.35
C LEU A 16 -5.57 5.64 9.85
N LYS A 17 -6.69 6.23 10.31
CA LYS A 17 -6.74 7.63 10.76
C LYS A 17 -5.57 8.03 11.68
N PRO A 18 -5.18 7.24 12.70
CA PRO A 18 -4.04 7.60 13.55
C PRO A 18 -2.72 7.68 12.77
N ILE A 19 -2.49 6.76 11.82
CA ILE A 19 -1.27 6.74 11.00
C ILE A 19 -1.23 7.93 10.05
N ILE A 20 -2.39 8.30 9.48
CA ILE A 20 -2.51 9.48 8.60
C ILE A 20 -2.14 10.75 9.36
N GLU A 21 -2.72 10.93 10.55
CA GLU A 21 -2.49 12.10 11.41
C GLU A 21 -1.02 12.17 11.87
N ASP A 22 -0.46 11.07 12.37
CA ASP A 22 0.93 11.00 12.83
C ASP A 22 1.93 11.25 11.69
N SER A 23 1.68 10.66 10.51
CA SER A 23 2.50 10.85 9.30
C SER A 23 2.47 12.31 8.85
N ARG A 24 1.28 12.91 8.80
CA ARG A 24 1.11 14.32 8.40
C ARG A 24 1.79 15.28 9.37
N ASN A 25 1.69 15.04 10.68
CA ASN A 25 2.35 15.84 11.71
C ASN A 25 3.89 15.79 11.58
N GLN A 26 4.42 14.68 11.07
CA GLN A 26 5.84 14.51 10.76
C GLN A 26 6.23 15.02 9.35
N GLY A 27 5.30 15.61 8.60
CA GLY A 27 5.55 16.13 7.25
C GLY A 27 5.49 15.08 6.13
N PHE A 28 5.15 13.83 6.45
CA PHE A 28 5.02 12.75 5.48
C PHE A 28 3.59 12.67 4.93
N LEU A 29 3.42 12.99 3.65
CA LEU A 29 2.12 12.94 2.95
C LEU A 29 1.86 11.61 2.22
N PHE A 30 2.76 10.64 2.32
CA PHE A 30 2.64 9.37 1.61
C PHE A 30 1.36 8.61 1.97
N VAL A 31 1.06 8.50 3.27
CA VAL A 31 -0.10 7.74 3.75
C VAL A 31 -1.41 8.40 3.29
N GLN A 32 -1.48 9.73 3.34
CA GLN A 32 -2.63 10.48 2.82
C GLN A 32 -2.82 10.21 1.33
N ARG A 33 -1.76 10.33 0.51
CA ARG A 33 -1.84 10.07 -0.94
C ARG A 33 -2.27 8.63 -1.25
N LEU A 34 -1.81 7.66 -0.48
CA LEU A 34 -2.21 6.26 -0.64
C LEU A 34 -3.71 6.10 -0.37
N VAL A 35 -4.23 6.71 0.69
CA VAL A 35 -5.66 6.69 1.02
C VAL A 35 -6.49 7.40 -0.04
N ASP A 36 -6.05 8.57 -0.51
CA ASP A 36 -6.74 9.33 -1.56
C ASP A 36 -6.80 8.51 -2.86
N ASN A 37 -5.68 7.90 -3.27
CA ASN A 37 -5.62 7.05 -4.45
C ASN A 37 -6.49 5.79 -4.32
N TRP A 38 -6.59 5.22 -3.11
CA TRP A 38 -7.45 4.08 -2.83
C TRP A 38 -8.94 4.47 -2.94
N ILE A 39 -9.32 5.61 -2.35
CA ILE A 39 -10.71 6.13 -2.42
C ILE A 39 -11.09 6.44 -3.87
N ASP A 40 -10.21 7.10 -4.62
CA ASP A 40 -10.41 7.45 -6.03
C ASP A 40 -10.29 6.25 -6.98
N GLN A 41 -10.00 5.04 -6.48
CA GLN A 41 -9.73 3.84 -7.28
C GLN A 41 -8.59 4.02 -8.30
N LYS A 42 -7.69 4.98 -8.07
CA LYS A 42 -6.51 5.23 -8.90
C LYS A 42 -5.41 4.21 -8.63
N ASN A 43 -5.34 3.70 -7.41
CA ASN A 43 -4.41 2.66 -7.03
C ASN A 43 -4.96 1.84 -5.85
N CYS A 44 -5.29 0.58 -6.11
CA CYS A 44 -5.81 -0.36 -5.14
C CYS A 44 -4.88 -1.58 -4.91
N PHE A 45 -3.65 -1.56 -5.45
CA PHE A 45 -2.68 -2.65 -5.34
C PHE A 45 -3.26 -4.02 -5.73
N ASP A 46 -4.16 -4.04 -6.70
CA ASP A 46 -4.99 -5.18 -7.10
C ASP A 46 -4.47 -5.89 -8.35
N GLN A 47 -3.41 -5.36 -8.98
CA GLN A 47 -2.78 -6.02 -10.11
C GLN A 47 -1.86 -7.18 -9.69
N LYS A 48 -1.59 -8.09 -10.64
CA LYS A 48 -0.67 -9.21 -10.40
C LYS A 48 0.73 -8.68 -10.15
N GLY A 49 1.29 -9.02 -8.98
CA GLY A 49 2.61 -8.55 -8.54
C GLY A 49 2.54 -7.34 -7.60
N GLU A 50 1.38 -6.70 -7.47
CA GLU A 50 1.15 -5.65 -6.48
C GLU A 50 0.76 -6.23 -5.12
N VAL A 51 1.08 -5.46 -4.07
CA VAL A 51 0.68 -5.81 -2.72
C VAL A 51 0.53 -4.57 -1.85
N LEU A 52 -0.54 -4.53 -1.07
CA LEU A 52 -0.66 -3.68 0.10
C LEU A 52 -0.47 -4.53 1.37
N LEU A 53 0.47 -4.11 2.21
CA LEU A 53 0.82 -4.73 3.47
C LEU A 53 0.46 -3.79 4.62
N ILE A 54 -0.03 -4.37 5.71
CA ILE A 54 -0.26 -3.64 6.96
C ILE A 54 0.53 -4.31 8.09
N ALA A 55 1.17 -3.50 8.91
CA ALA A 55 1.72 -3.91 10.19
C ALA A 55 0.67 -3.67 11.28
N LYS A 56 0.38 -4.70 12.07
CA LYS A 56 -0.58 -4.63 13.17
C LYS A 56 0.03 -5.08 14.48
N ASP A 57 -0.36 -4.41 15.55
CA ASP A 57 -0.22 -4.90 16.91
C ASP A 57 -1.63 -5.16 17.45
N ALA A 58 -1.95 -6.45 17.68
CA ALA A 58 -3.32 -6.92 17.84
C ALA A 58 -4.24 -6.43 16.69
N ASP A 59 -5.29 -5.64 17.01
CA ASP A 59 -6.23 -5.09 16.03
C ASP A 59 -5.88 -3.68 15.54
N ARG A 60 -4.81 -3.08 16.09
CA ARG A 60 -4.39 -1.72 15.77
C ARG A 60 -3.43 -1.73 14.60
N PHE A 61 -3.70 -0.86 13.62
CA PHE A 61 -2.78 -0.62 12.51
C PHE A 61 -1.68 0.30 13.02
N ILE A 62 -0.42 -0.10 12.82
CA ILE A 62 0.76 0.65 13.26
C ILE A 62 1.68 1.05 12.10
N GLY A 63 1.39 0.57 10.88
CA GLY A 63 2.12 0.96 9.67
C GLY A 63 1.54 0.28 8.43
N LEU A 64 1.91 0.81 7.25
CA LEU A 64 1.52 0.26 5.95
C LEU A 64 2.67 0.36 4.96
N CYS A 65 2.68 -0.53 3.97
CA CYS A 65 3.61 -0.48 2.85
C CYS A 65 2.89 -0.99 1.60
N GLY A 66 3.04 -0.27 0.49
CA GLY A 66 2.49 -0.65 -0.80
C GLY A 66 3.62 -0.88 -1.81
N LEU A 67 3.54 -1.98 -2.55
CA LEU A 67 4.37 -2.28 -3.71
C LEU A 67 3.50 -2.20 -4.96
N ASN A 68 3.82 -1.27 -5.85
CA ASN A 68 3.24 -1.17 -7.17
C ASN A 68 4.21 -1.72 -8.21
N ILE A 69 3.66 -2.24 -9.31
CA ILE A 69 4.45 -2.49 -10.50
C ILE A 69 4.72 -1.14 -11.16
N ASP A 70 5.97 -0.88 -11.51
CA ASP A 70 6.32 0.30 -12.29
C ASP A 70 5.80 0.12 -13.72
N PRO A 71 4.85 0.98 -14.18
CA PRO A 71 4.26 0.88 -15.51
C PRO A 71 5.28 1.13 -16.64
N PHE A 72 6.47 1.65 -16.32
CA PHE A 72 7.53 1.93 -17.28
C PHE A 72 8.57 0.81 -17.38
N VAL A 73 8.45 -0.26 -16.58
CA VAL A 73 9.24 -1.48 -16.76
C VAL A 73 8.72 -2.20 -18.01
N LYS A 74 9.26 -1.83 -19.17
CA LYS A 74 9.12 -2.64 -20.40
C LYS A 74 9.55 -4.06 -20.06
N HIS A 75 8.63 -5.01 -20.20
CA HIS A 75 9.01 -6.41 -20.32
C HIS A 75 9.88 -6.49 -21.58
N LEU A 76 11.21 -6.53 -21.42
CA LEU A 76 12.12 -6.89 -22.50
C LEU A 76 11.64 -8.27 -22.98
N GLY A 77 11.13 -8.31 -24.21
CA GLY A 77 10.24 -9.36 -24.67
C GLY A 77 10.86 -10.76 -24.68
N GLU A 78 10.03 -11.74 -24.34
CA GLU A 78 10.12 -13.08 -24.91
C GLU A 78 9.54 -13.06 -26.33
N GLN A 79 10.18 -12.33 -27.25
CA GLN A 79 9.93 -12.45 -28.70
C GLN A 79 11.23 -12.12 -29.43
N ASP A 80 12.18 -13.04 -29.39
CA ASP A 80 13.25 -13.19 -30.39
C ASP A 80 14.10 -14.46 -30.15
N LEU A 81 13.46 -15.60 -29.89
CA LEU A 81 14.13 -16.90 -30.05
C LEU A 81 13.18 -17.89 -30.74
N SER A 82 13.55 -18.14 -32.00
CA SER A 82 13.10 -19.14 -33.00
C SER A 82 11.72 -18.96 -33.63
#